data_AF-A0A7K4MLA3-F1
#
_entry.id   AF-A0A7K4MLA3-F1
#
_cell.length_a   1.000
_cell.length_b   1.000
_cell.length_c   1.000
_cell.angle_alpha   90.00
_cell.angle_beta   90.00
_cell.angle_gamma   90.00
#
_symmetry.space_group_name_H-M   'P 1'
#
loop_
_entity.id
_entity.type
_entity.pdbx_description
1 polymer ?
#
loop_
_entity_poly.entity_id
_entity_poly.type
_entity_poly.pdbx_seq_one_letter_code
_entity_poly.pdbx_strand_id
1 'polypeptide(L)'
;MSPDVTILYDTIRWEEKALLEAGKKKNINIQMVNCKKLALNLEKKPEDYGVVIQRCVSYYRNLHSTAALEGLGVKVINCLNTGVFAGNKLFTHMLLKKFGVP
;
A
#
# COMPACT_ATOMS: atom_id res chain seq x y z
N MET A 1 -10.41 9.11 -16.19
CA MET A 1 -9.31 9.89 -15.57
C MET A 1 -8.74 9.02 -14.47
N SER A 2 -7.43 8.75 -14.48
CA SER A 2 -6.78 7.99 -13.42
C SER A 2 -6.85 8.77 -12.10
N PRO A 3 -6.97 8.10 -10.93
CA PRO A 3 -6.93 8.79 -9.65
C PRO A 3 -5.53 9.35 -9.38
N ASP A 4 -5.45 10.42 -8.60
CA ASP A 4 -4.17 10.94 -8.12
C ASP A 4 -3.57 9.96 -7.09
N VAL A 5 -4.45 9.44 -6.22
CA VAL A 5 -4.11 8.55 -5.12
C VAL A 5 -5.11 7.40 -5.04
N THR A 6 -4.60 6.19 -4.84
CA THR A 6 -5.43 5.01 -4.58
C THR A 6 -5.17 4.50 -3.17
N ILE A 7 -6.19 4.31 -2.34
CA ILE A 7 -6.06 3.76 -0.99
C ILE A 7 -6.54 2.32 -0.99
N LEU A 8 -5.63 1.38 -0.75
CA LEU A 8 -5.94 -0.04 -0.60
C LEU A 8 -6.35 -0.34 0.84
N TYR A 9 -7.47 -1.02 1.05
CA TYR A 9 -7.94 -1.40 2.39
C TYR A 9 -8.61 -2.78 2.37
N ASP A 10 -8.72 -3.44 3.51
CA ASP A 10 -9.54 -4.64 3.67
C ASP A 10 -10.65 -4.46 4.73
N THR A 11 -10.40 -3.65 5.75
CA THR A 11 -11.37 -3.19 6.74
C THR A 11 -11.22 -1.67 6.88
N ILE A 12 -12.32 -0.93 6.77
CA ILE A 12 -12.31 0.52 6.92
C ILE A 12 -12.30 0.86 8.41
N ARG A 13 -11.21 1.47 8.89
CA ARG A 13 -11.11 2.05 10.23
C ARG A 13 -11.18 3.57 10.14
N TRP A 14 -10.98 4.23 11.28
CA TRP A 14 -10.97 5.68 11.36
C TRP A 14 -9.84 6.29 10.50
N GLU A 15 -8.68 5.64 10.45
CA GLU A 15 -7.50 6.11 9.73
C GLU A 15 -7.74 6.18 8.21
N GLU A 16 -8.41 5.18 7.62
CA GLU A 16 -8.74 5.19 6.20
C GLU A 16 -9.77 6.29 5.87
N LYS A 17 -10.73 6.54 6.77
CA LYS A 17 -11.67 7.67 6.63
C LYS A 17 -10.95 9.00 6.76
N ALA A 18 -10.03 9.14 7.71
CA ALA A 18 -9.26 10.36 7.92
C ALA A 18 -8.38 10.69 6.70
N LEU A 19 -7.77 9.68 6.06
CA LEU A 19 -7.02 9.87 4.82
C LEU A 19 -7.91 10.34 3.66
N LEU A 20 -9.08 9.73 3.50
CA LEU A 20 -10.06 10.15 2.49
C LEU A 20 -10.49 11.61 2.68
N GLU A 21 -10.82 12.00 3.91
CA GLU A 21 -11.20 13.38 4.23
C GLU A 21 -10.04 14.37 4.06
N ALA A 22 -8.81 13.96 4.40
CA ALA A 22 -7.63 14.79 4.17
C ALA A 22 -7.38 15.04 2.67
N GLY A 23 -7.59 14.04 1.82
CA GLY A 23 -7.48 14.20 0.37
C GLY A 23 -8.58 15.08 -0.21
N LYS A 24 -9.83 14.90 0.23
CA LYS A 24 -10.94 15.79 -0.17
C LYS A 24 -10.65 17.26 0.15
N LYS A 25 -10.16 17.55 1.36
CA LYS A 25 -9.76 18.91 1.76
C LYS A 25 -8.64 19.51 0.91
N LYS A 26 -7.81 18.65 0.30
CA LYS A 26 -6.72 19.03 -0.60
C LYS A 26 -7.12 18.97 -2.08
N ASN A 27 -8.38 18.70 -2.39
CA ASN A 27 -8.89 18.51 -3.75
C ASN A 27 -8.13 17.42 -4.55
N ILE A 28 -7.71 16.36 -3.86
CA ILE A 28 -7.02 15.20 -4.44
C ILE A 28 -8.08 14.17 -4.86
N ASN A 29 -7.99 13.66 -6.09
CA ASN A 29 -8.84 12.58 -6.58
C ASN A 29 -8.42 11.24 -5.95
N ILE A 30 -9.13 10.83 -4.88
CA ILE A 30 -8.88 9.57 -4.17
C ILE A 30 -9.82 8.47 -4.64
N GLN A 31 -9.23 7.33 -5.01
CA GLN A 31 -9.96 6.07 -5.20
C GLN A 31 -9.74 5.13 -4.01
N MET A 32 -10.83 4.62 -3.44
CA MET A 32 -10.80 3.60 -2.39
C MET A 32 -10.94 2.20 -3.02
N VAL A 33 -10.01 1.28 -2.76
CA VAL A 33 -10.01 -0.08 -3.32
C VAL A 33 -10.00 -1.12 -2.22
N ASN A 34 -11.00 -2.00 -2.24
CA ASN A 34 -11.14 -3.08 -1.28
C ASN A 34 -10.34 -4.33 -1.71
N CYS A 35 -9.24 -4.62 -1.03
CA CYS A 35 -8.38 -5.78 -1.26
C CYS A 35 -9.06 -7.13 -1.02
N LYS A 36 -10.22 -7.20 -0.36
CA LYS A 36 -11.02 -8.44 -0.29
C LYS A 36 -11.60 -8.85 -1.64
N LYS A 37 -11.77 -7.90 -2.56
CA LYS A 37 -12.35 -8.09 -3.90
C LYS A 37 -11.37 -7.79 -5.03
N LEU A 38 -10.11 -7.52 -4.68
CA LEU A 38 -9.09 -7.15 -5.64
C LEU A 38 -8.64 -8.39 -6.43
N ALA A 39 -8.74 -8.31 -7.74
CA ALA A 39 -8.14 -9.24 -8.68
C ALA A 39 -7.23 -8.44 -9.61
N LEU A 40 -5.99 -8.93 -9.81
CA LEU A 40 -4.97 -8.26 -10.61
C LEU A 40 -4.54 -9.19 -11.75
N ASN A 41 -4.42 -8.63 -12.95
CA ASN A 41 -3.74 -9.28 -14.05
C ASN A 41 -2.24 -8.98 -13.94
N LEU A 42 -1.42 -10.01 -13.68
CA LEU A 42 0.03 -9.85 -13.46
C LEU A 42 0.83 -9.67 -14.76
N GLU A 43 0.19 -9.80 -15.92
CA GLU A 43 0.84 -9.62 -17.23
C GLU A 43 0.67 -8.20 -17.79
N LYS A 44 -0.12 -7.36 -17.12
CA LYS A 44 -0.44 -6.00 -17.61
C LYS A 44 -0.33 -4.97 -16.50
N LYS A 45 0.42 -3.90 -16.77
CA LYS A 45 0.44 -2.72 -15.90
C LYS A 45 -0.96 -2.11 -15.79
N PRO A 46 -1.50 -1.93 -14.58
CA PRO A 46 -2.81 -1.32 -14.42
C PRO A 46 -2.71 0.20 -14.61
N GLU A 47 -3.67 0.76 -15.34
CA GLU A 47 -3.73 2.19 -15.69
C GLU A 47 -4.69 2.97 -14.78
N ASP A 48 -5.49 2.26 -13.99
CA ASP A 48 -6.52 2.77 -13.09
C ASP A 48 -6.01 3.05 -11.66
N TYR A 49 -4.69 3.17 -11.48
CA TYR A 49 -4.06 3.43 -10.18
C TYR A 49 -3.21 4.71 -10.22
N GLY A 50 -3.38 5.53 -9.18
CA GLY A 50 -2.50 6.64 -8.88
C GLY A 50 -1.33 6.18 -8.01
N VAL A 51 -0.82 7.07 -7.15
CA VAL A 51 0.08 6.64 -6.07
C VAL A 51 -0.72 5.84 -5.05
N VAL A 52 -0.30 4.62 -4.78
CA VAL A 52 -1.02 3.72 -3.88
C VAL A 52 -0.60 3.97 -2.44
N ILE A 53 -1.56 4.16 -1.53
CA ILE A 53 -1.37 4.09 -0.09
C ILE A 53 -1.92 2.77 0.42
N GLN A 54 -1.04 1.91 0.91
CA GLN A 54 -1.36 0.59 1.42
C GLN A 54 -1.84 0.68 2.88
N ARG A 55 -3.11 0.31 3.11
CA ARG A 55 -3.79 0.40 4.42
C ARG A 55 -4.47 -0.89 4.87
N CYS A 56 -4.21 -2.03 4.22
CA CYS A 56 -4.73 -3.31 4.68
C CYS A 56 -4.29 -3.61 6.12
N VAL A 57 -5.23 -4.08 6.94
CA VAL A 57 -4.99 -4.58 8.30
C VAL A 57 -4.27 -5.94 8.25
N SER A 58 -4.66 -6.80 7.31
CA SER A 58 -3.98 -8.08 7.11
C SER A 58 -2.57 -7.88 6.56
N TYR A 59 -1.57 -8.41 7.27
CA TYR A 59 -0.17 -8.44 6.82
C TYR A 59 -0.03 -9.10 5.44
N TYR A 60 -0.64 -10.26 5.23
CA TYR A 60 -0.53 -10.99 3.95
C TYR A 60 -1.19 -10.24 2.80
N ARG A 61 -2.38 -9.64 3.01
CA ARG A 61 -3.00 -8.83 1.94
C ARG A 61 -2.16 -7.62 1.59
N ASN A 62 -1.64 -6.93 2.61
CA ASN A 62 -0.72 -5.83 2.44
C ASN A 62 0.48 -6.27 1.58
N LEU A 63 1.16 -7.34 2.00
CA LEU A 63 2.36 -7.84 1.35
C LEU A 63 2.12 -8.23 -0.12
N HIS A 64 1.12 -9.08 -0.37
CA HIS A 64 0.88 -9.62 -1.71
C HIS A 64 0.31 -8.58 -2.69
N SER A 65 -0.62 -7.73 -2.25
CA SER A 65 -1.15 -6.66 -3.12
C SER A 65 -0.07 -5.61 -3.43
N THR A 66 0.79 -5.30 -2.46
CA THR A 66 1.94 -4.41 -2.68
C THR A 66 2.94 -5.02 -3.65
N ALA A 67 3.31 -6.30 -3.47
CA ALA A 67 4.22 -7.00 -4.39
C ALA A 67 3.68 -7.01 -5.83
N ALA A 68 2.40 -7.29 -6.01
CA ALA A 68 1.78 -7.32 -7.33
C ALA A 68 1.77 -5.93 -7.98
N LEU A 69 1.27 -4.90 -7.29
CA LEU A 69 1.17 -3.55 -7.87
C LEU A 69 2.54 -2.91 -8.08
N GLU A 70 3.44 -3.03 -7.11
CA GLU A 70 4.81 -2.52 -7.24
C GLU A 70 5.58 -3.22 -8.36
N GLY A 71 5.45 -4.55 -8.46
CA GLY A 71 6.03 -5.34 -9.55
C GLY A 71 5.50 -4.95 -10.93
N LEU A 72 4.24 -4.49 -11.01
CA LEU A 72 3.64 -3.94 -12.23
C LEU A 72 4.02 -2.48 -12.50
N GLY A 73 4.93 -1.90 -11.70
CA GLY A 73 5.43 -0.54 -11.88
C GLY A 73 4.50 0.54 -11.35
N VAL A 74 3.60 0.20 -10.42
CA VAL A 74 2.79 1.17 -9.66
C VAL A 74 3.57 1.61 -8.42
N LYS A 75 3.58 2.91 -8.13
CA LYS A 75 4.23 3.41 -6.91
C LYS A 75 3.35 3.11 -5.69
N VAL A 76 3.88 2.34 -4.73
CA VAL A 76 3.16 1.96 -3.51
C VAL A 76 3.85 2.50 -2.26
N ILE A 77 3.05 3.05 -1.34
CA ILE A 77 3.47 3.56 -0.03
C ILE A 77 2.77 2.73 1.05
N ASN A 78 3.45 1.94 1.87
CA ASN A 78 4.88 1.64 1.78
C ASN A 78 5.19 0.61 0.68
N CYS A 79 6.40 0.64 0.15
CA CYS A 79 6.91 -0.36 -0.80
C CYS A 79 7.01 -1.75 -0.17
N LEU A 80 7.12 -2.79 -1.00
CA LEU A 80 7.22 -4.18 -0.56
C LEU A 80 8.37 -4.37 0.42
N ASN A 81 9.53 -3.80 0.10
CA ASN A 81 10.73 -3.92 0.93
C ASN A 81 10.48 -3.43 2.37
N THR A 82 9.88 -2.24 2.49
CA THR A 82 9.53 -1.69 3.81
C THR A 82 8.50 -2.57 4.52
N GLY A 83 7.48 -3.07 3.79
CA GLY A 83 6.48 -3.99 4.35
C GLY A 83 7.09 -5.28 4.89
N VAL A 84 8.02 -5.90 4.16
CA VAL A 84 8.74 -7.13 4.57
C VAL A 84 9.56 -6.89 5.83
N PHE A 85 10.38 -5.83 5.83
CA PHE A 85 11.27 -5.57 6.96
C PHE A 85 10.47 -5.17 8.20
N ALA A 86 9.60 -4.16 8.11
CA ALA A 86 8.84 -3.66 9.26
C ALA A 86 7.80 -4.67 9.80
N GLY A 87 7.32 -5.58 8.95
CA GLY A 87 6.38 -6.63 9.33
C GLY A 87 7.01 -7.84 10.05
N ASN A 88 8.34 -7.95 10.06
CA ASN A 88 9.05 -9.06 10.68
C ASN A 88 10.15 -8.56 11.63
N LYS A 89 9.99 -8.88 12.92
CA LYS A 89 10.94 -8.43 13.96
C LYS A 89 12.36 -8.92 13.74
N LEU A 90 12.56 -10.16 13.29
CA LEU A 90 13.89 -10.69 13.03
C LEU A 90 14.55 -9.97 11.86
N PHE A 91 13.80 -9.72 10.78
CA PHE A 91 14.32 -9.00 9.62
C PHE A 91 14.64 -7.54 9.97
N THR A 92 13.74 -6.86 10.69
CA THR A 92 14.01 -5.52 11.22
C THR A 92 15.26 -5.54 12.09
N HIS A 93 15.36 -6.44 13.08
CA HIS A 93 16.49 -6.50 13.99
C HIS A 93 17.82 -6.70 13.26
N MET A 94 17.87 -7.64 12.31
CA MET A 94 19.08 -7.89 11.53
C MET A 94 19.45 -6.69 10.64
N LEU A 95 18.46 -5.98 10.09
CA LEU A 95 18.69 -4.75 9.33
C LEU A 95 19.26 -3.64 10.22
N LEU A 96 18.65 -3.40 11.39
CA LEU A 96 19.13 -2.41 12.36
C LEU A 96 20.56 -2.72 12.82
N LYS A 97 20.83 -3.98 13.18
CA LYS A 97 22.16 -4.45 13.57
C LYS A 97 23.19 -4.23 12.46
N LYS A 98 22.83 -4.53 11.19
CA LYS A 98 23.71 -4.31 10.03
C LYS A 98 24.12 -2.84 9.89
N PHE A 99 23.24 -1.90 10.24
CA PHE A 99 23.48 -0.46 10.14
C PHE A 99 23.92 0.18 11.46
N GLY A 100 24.19 -0.60 12.51
CA GLY A 100 24.67 -0.09 13.80
C GLY A 100 23.64 0.70 14.59
N VAL A 101 22.35 0.49 14.34
CA VAL A 101 21.27 1.13 15.12
C VAL A 101 21.03 0.29 16.39
N PRO A 102 21.08 0.91 17.60
CA PRO A 102 20.91 0.21 18.87
C PRO A 102 19.48 -0.32 19.07
#